data_AF-A0A7R9AHF9-F1
#
_entry.id   AF-A0A7R9AHF9-F1
#
_cell.length_a   1.000
_cell.length_b   1.000
_cell.length_c   1.000
_cell.angle_alpha   90.00
_cell.angle_beta   90.00
_cell.angle_gamma   90.00
#
_symmetry.space_group_name_H-M   'P 1'
#
loop_
_entity.id
_entity.type
_entity.pdbx_description
1 polymer ?
#
loop_
_entity_poly.entity_id
_entity_poly.type
_entity_poly.pdbx_seq_one_letter_code
_entity_poly.pdbx_strand_id
1 'polypeptide(L)'
;MVITIGIMLYYRSRKQQVQVIALPMKDTKPFRRGEPMNINPTLCLSEQADLLPYDEHWEFPAEMLRLGEVLGQGAFGIVIKAVARGIRPSEPETTVAVKKSKPHSDLVHFKVLMKEIKMITHLGKHLNVVNFLGACSENMAK
;
A
#
# COMPACT_ATOMS: atom_id res chain seq x y z
N MET A 1 6.94 40.89 -19.22
CA MET A 1 6.83 40.40 -17.81
C MET A 1 5.80 39.29 -17.61
N VAL A 2 4.59 39.34 -18.22
CA VAL A 2 3.55 38.31 -17.97
C VAL A 2 3.94 36.92 -18.50
N ILE A 3 4.54 36.85 -19.69
CA ILE A 3 4.96 35.57 -20.31
C ILE A 3 6.06 34.89 -19.51
N THR A 4 7.05 35.66 -19.02
CA THR A 4 8.13 35.12 -18.19
C THR A 4 7.62 34.63 -16.84
N ILE A 5 6.65 35.34 -16.26
CA ILE A 5 5.97 34.90 -15.02
C ILE A 5 5.13 33.64 -15.30
N GLY A 6 4.39 33.58 -16.40
CA GLY A 6 3.60 32.40 -16.77
C GLY A 6 4.46 31.17 -17.03
N ILE A 7 5.58 31.31 -17.73
CA ILE A 7 6.59 30.26 -17.92
C ILE A 7 7.20 29.88 -16.57
N MET A 8 7.61 30.84 -15.73
CA MET A 8 8.16 30.55 -14.40
C MET A 8 7.16 29.84 -13.48
N LEU A 9 5.88 30.22 -13.51
CA LEU A 9 4.80 29.60 -12.74
C LEU A 9 4.48 28.21 -13.28
N TYR A 10 4.46 28.03 -14.61
CA TYR A 10 4.32 26.72 -15.24
C TYR A 10 5.49 25.80 -14.88
N TYR A 11 6.73 26.28 -14.98
CA TYR A 11 7.92 25.54 -14.58
C TYR A 11 7.95 25.27 -13.07
N ARG A 12 7.52 26.22 -12.22
CA ARG A 12 7.39 25.99 -10.76
C ARG A 12 6.31 24.98 -10.46
N SER A 13 5.12 25.10 -11.05
CA SER A 13 4.00 24.17 -10.85
C SER A 13 4.33 22.77 -11.35
N ARG A 14 4.97 22.66 -12.52
CA ARG A 14 5.50 21.39 -13.07
C ARG A 14 6.63 20.84 -12.21
N LYS A 15 7.58 21.65 -11.75
CA LYS A 15 8.66 21.23 -10.84
C LYS A 15 8.10 20.80 -9.49
N GLN A 16 7.06 21.45 -8.98
CA GLN A 16 6.39 21.13 -7.72
C GLN A 16 5.61 19.80 -7.85
N GLN A 17 4.90 19.58 -8.95
CA GLN A 17 4.28 18.29 -9.27
C GLN A 17 5.33 17.18 -9.42
N VAL A 18 6.39 17.43 -10.20
CA VAL A 18 7.49 16.48 -10.41
C VAL A 18 8.25 16.20 -9.11
N GLN A 19 8.40 17.17 -8.20
CA GLN A 19 9.11 16.98 -6.93
C GLN A 19 8.23 16.28 -5.87
N VAL A 20 6.90 16.42 -5.95
CA VAL A 20 5.93 15.60 -5.18
C VAL A 20 5.88 14.16 -5.72
N ILE A 21 6.03 13.97 -7.03
CA ILE A 21 6.10 12.65 -7.69
C ILE A 21 7.49 12.01 -7.52
N ALA A 22 8.55 12.80 -7.46
CA ALA A 22 9.94 12.37 -7.29
C ALA A 22 10.42 12.49 -5.83
N LEU A 23 9.50 12.35 -4.86
CA LEU A 23 9.92 12.02 -3.51
C LEU A 23 10.70 10.71 -3.61
N PRO A 24 12.01 10.70 -3.29
CA PRO A 24 12.83 9.52 -3.46
C PRO A 24 12.25 8.43 -2.59
N MET A 25 12.20 7.21 -3.13
CA MET A 25 11.70 5.98 -2.49
C MET A 25 12.44 5.60 -1.18
N LYS A 26 13.22 6.51 -0.59
CA LYS A 26 13.98 6.34 0.65
C LYS A 26 13.21 6.71 1.92
N ASP A 27 12.18 7.56 1.85
CA ASP A 27 11.39 7.91 3.03
C ASP A 27 9.95 7.37 2.92
N THR A 28 9.79 6.07 3.23
CA THR A 28 8.49 5.44 3.49
C THR A 28 7.88 5.85 4.83
N LYS A 29 8.67 6.53 5.68
CA LYS A 29 8.32 6.97 7.04
C LYS A 29 7.06 7.85 7.14
N PRO A 30 6.80 8.84 6.25
CA PRO A 30 5.59 9.64 6.33
C PRO A 30 4.35 8.81 5.98
N PHE A 31 4.48 7.88 5.05
CA PHE A 31 3.37 7.02 4.64
C PHE A 31 3.02 5.99 5.73
N ARG A 32 4.00 5.50 6.48
CA ARG A 32 3.77 4.54 7.58
C ARG A 32 3.13 5.19 8.81
N ARG A 33 3.53 6.41 9.17
CA ARG A 33 3.09 7.03 10.43
C ARG A 33 1.61 7.41 10.46
N GLY A 34 1.07 7.91 9.34
CA GLY A 34 -0.29 8.46 9.32
C GLY A 34 -0.49 9.67 10.24
N GLU A 35 -1.74 10.11 10.38
CA GLU A 35 -2.20 11.20 11.24
C GLU A 35 -3.55 10.82 11.91
N PRO A 36 -3.56 9.80 12.78
CA PRO A 36 -4.81 9.22 13.29
C PRO A 36 -5.67 10.20 14.09
N MET A 37 -5.08 11.24 14.69
CA MET A 37 -5.81 12.28 15.43
C MET A 37 -6.69 13.16 14.53
N ASN A 38 -6.44 13.17 13.22
CA ASN A 38 -7.20 13.95 12.25
C ASN A 38 -8.36 13.17 11.62
N ILE A 39 -8.60 11.93 12.06
CA ILE A 39 -9.67 11.09 11.53
C ILE A 39 -11.02 11.58 12.04
N ASN A 40 -11.92 11.91 11.11
CA ASN A 40 -13.28 12.27 11.41
C ASN A 40 -14.19 11.03 11.33
N PRO A 41 -14.82 10.61 12.45
CA PRO A 41 -15.68 9.42 12.49
C PRO A 41 -17.01 9.58 11.75
N THR A 42 -17.38 10.81 11.35
CA THR A 42 -18.63 11.10 10.61
C THR A 42 -18.49 10.93 9.09
N LEU A 43 -17.27 10.76 8.60
CA LEU A 43 -16.94 10.61 7.19
C LEU A 43 -16.53 9.17 6.87
N CYS A 44 -16.57 8.78 5.60
CA CYS A 44 -16.20 7.42 5.22
C CYS A 44 -14.70 7.19 5.44
N LEU A 45 -14.34 6.05 6.04
CA LEU A 45 -12.93 5.69 6.27
C LEU A 45 -12.13 5.62 4.97
N SER A 46 -12.77 5.20 3.88
CA SER A 46 -12.11 5.07 2.57
C SER A 46 -11.59 6.40 2.02
N GLU A 47 -12.24 7.52 2.36
CA GLU A 47 -11.83 8.87 1.95
C GLU A 47 -10.63 9.38 2.77
N GLN A 48 -10.40 8.78 3.93
CA GLN A 48 -9.40 9.20 4.92
C GLN A 48 -8.29 8.16 5.15
N ALA A 49 -8.19 7.14 4.29
CA ALA A 49 -7.24 6.04 4.45
C ALA A 49 -5.76 6.47 4.50
N ASP A 50 -5.42 7.65 3.98
CA ASP A 50 -4.07 8.22 4.08
C ASP A 50 -3.68 8.54 5.53
N LEU A 51 -4.64 8.95 6.36
CA LEU A 51 -4.44 9.33 7.76
C LEU A 51 -4.22 8.10 8.67
N LEU A 52 -4.57 6.91 8.21
CA LEU A 52 -4.38 5.69 8.99
C LEU A 52 -2.87 5.35 9.11
N PRO A 53 -2.40 4.94 10.29
CA PRO A 53 -1.06 4.39 10.44
C PRO A 53 -0.96 3.00 9.77
N TYR A 54 0.22 2.66 9.29
CA TYR A 54 0.60 1.29 8.95
C TYR A 54 1.42 0.71 10.09
N ASP A 55 0.99 -0.43 10.59
CA ASP A 55 1.64 -1.09 11.71
C ASP A 55 2.60 -2.18 11.20
N GLU A 56 3.86 -2.11 11.64
CA GLU A 56 4.95 -2.95 11.12
C GLU A 56 4.85 -4.40 11.61
N HIS A 57 4.04 -4.72 12.63
CA HIS A 57 3.81 -6.12 13.01
C HIS A 57 3.14 -6.95 11.91
N TRP A 58 2.55 -6.29 10.92
CA TRP A 58 2.00 -6.95 9.73
C TRP A 58 3.06 -7.33 8.71
N GLU A 59 4.32 -6.91 8.86
CA GLU A 59 5.39 -7.32 7.95
C GLU A 59 5.64 -8.82 8.04
N PHE A 60 5.73 -9.45 6.88
CA PHE A 60 5.99 -10.86 6.71
C PHE A 60 7.22 -11.05 5.80
N PRO A 61 8.20 -11.90 6.19
CA PRO A 61 9.39 -12.16 5.39
C PRO A 61 9.01 -12.78 4.04
N ALA A 62 9.38 -12.11 2.95
CA ALA A 62 9.01 -12.52 1.60
C ALA A 62 9.60 -13.89 1.21
N GLU A 63 10.75 -14.24 1.78
CA GLU A 63 11.42 -15.53 1.64
C GLU A 63 10.62 -16.71 2.23
N MET A 64 9.70 -16.45 3.16
CA MET A 64 8.79 -17.45 3.72
C MET A 64 7.52 -17.62 2.90
N LEU A 65 7.39 -16.92 1.77
CA LEU A 65 6.24 -16.95 0.87
C LEU A 65 6.59 -17.66 -0.44
N ARG A 66 5.94 -18.79 -0.72
CA ARG A 66 6.07 -19.51 -1.99
C ARG A 66 4.85 -19.22 -2.87
N LEU A 67 5.06 -18.47 -3.95
CA LEU A 67 4.01 -18.13 -4.91
C LEU A 67 3.70 -19.32 -5.82
N GLY A 68 2.43 -19.48 -6.19
CA GLY A 68 1.93 -20.48 -7.11
C GLY A 68 1.12 -19.86 -8.24
N GLU A 69 -0.05 -20.44 -8.52
CA GLU A 69 -0.91 -20.06 -9.64
C GLU A 69 -1.65 -18.73 -9.43
N VAL A 70 -2.00 -18.06 -10.53
CA VAL A 70 -2.82 -16.85 -10.52
C VAL A 70 -4.27 -17.21 -10.24
N LEU A 71 -4.87 -16.59 -9.22
CA LEU A 71 -6.28 -16.76 -8.89
C LEU A 71 -7.16 -15.73 -9.61
N GLY A 72 -6.63 -14.56 -9.93
CA GLY A 72 -7.35 -13.52 -10.66
C GLY A 72 -6.49 -12.31 -10.99
N GLN A 73 -6.88 -11.56 -12.02
CA GLN A 73 -6.18 -10.34 -12.45
C GLN A 73 -7.20 -9.27 -12.84
N GLY A 74 -6.98 -8.03 -12.43
CA GLY A 74 -7.87 -6.91 -12.71
C GLY A 74 -7.13 -5.62 -12.99
N ALA A 75 -7.85 -4.50 -12.91
CA ALA A 75 -7.27 -3.16 -13.06
C ALA A 75 -6.22 -2.86 -11.95
N PHE A 76 -6.50 -3.30 -10.72
CA PHE A 76 -5.74 -2.93 -9.53
C PHE A 76 -4.58 -3.87 -9.18
N GLY A 77 -4.40 -4.96 -9.92
CA GLY A 77 -3.33 -5.91 -9.63
C GLY A 77 -3.61 -7.34 -10.05
N ILE A 78 -2.84 -8.24 -9.46
CA ILE A 78 -2.92 -9.68 -9.62
C ILE A 78 -3.05 -10.33 -8.24
N VAL A 79 -3.89 -11.34 -8.14
CA VAL A 79 -4.06 -12.17 -6.95
C VAL A 79 -3.48 -13.54 -7.26
N ILE A 80 -2.56 -13.99 -6.42
CA ILE A 80 -1.77 -15.21 -6.62
C ILE A 80 -2.00 -16.11 -5.42
N LYS A 81 -2.23 -17.40 -5.64
CA LYS A 81 -2.23 -18.41 -4.58
C LYS A 81 -0.80 -18.59 -4.10
N ALA A 82 -0.60 -18.63 -2.79
CA ALA A 82 0.72 -18.87 -2.23
C ALA A 82 0.64 -19.76 -1.00
N VAL A 83 1.79 -20.28 -0.60
CA VAL A 83 1.99 -20.96 0.68
C VAL A 83 2.89 -20.09 1.53
N ALA A 84 2.39 -19.63 2.68
CA ALA A 84 3.12 -18.85 3.65
C ALA A 84 3.49 -19.73 4.85
N ARG A 85 4.78 -19.75 5.20
CA ARG A 85 5.30 -20.53 6.32
C ARG A 85 5.27 -19.72 7.61
N GLY A 86 4.73 -20.27 8.68
CA GLY A 86 4.70 -19.61 9.99
C GLY A 86 3.85 -18.35 10.09
N ILE A 87 3.00 -18.05 9.09
CA ILE A 87 2.10 -16.87 9.14
C ILE A 87 0.98 -17.02 10.19
N ARG A 88 0.67 -18.26 10.59
CA ARG A 88 -0.24 -18.57 11.69
C ARG A 88 0.48 -19.44 12.71
N PRO A 89 0.37 -19.15 14.03
CA PRO A 89 1.01 -19.96 15.06
C PRO A 89 0.56 -21.43 15.08
N SER A 90 -0.69 -21.69 14.68
CA SER A 90 -1.30 -23.02 14.68
C SER A 90 -0.99 -23.86 13.45
N GLU A 91 -0.41 -23.26 12.40
CA GLU A 91 -0.20 -23.92 11.11
C GLU A 91 1.23 -23.68 10.61
N PRO A 92 2.05 -24.74 10.43
CA PRO A 92 3.42 -24.57 9.94
C PRO A 92 3.45 -23.98 8.51
N GLU A 93 2.50 -24.37 7.68
CA GLU A 93 2.29 -23.82 6.34
C GLU A 93 0.81 -23.51 6.14
N THR A 94 0.53 -22.33 5.59
CA THR A 94 -0.82 -21.85 5.33
C THR A 94 -0.95 -21.50 3.85
N THR A 95 -2.02 -21.98 3.21
CA THR A 95 -2.40 -21.47 1.88
C THR A 95 -3.03 -20.08 2.01
N VAL A 96 -2.51 -19.10 1.27
CA VAL A 96 -2.95 -17.70 1.28
C VAL A 96 -3.21 -17.18 -0.13
N ALA A 97 -3.97 -16.08 -0.22
CA ALA A 97 -4.08 -15.28 -1.43
C ALA A 97 -3.20 -14.02 -1.27
N VAL A 98 -2.31 -13.79 -2.24
CA VAL A 98 -1.36 -12.67 -2.25
C VAL A 98 -1.79 -11.70 -3.33
N LYS A 99 -2.24 -10.51 -2.93
CA LYS A 99 -2.51 -9.40 -3.86
C LYS A 99 -1.21 -8.64 -4.12
N LYS A 100 -0.88 -8.44 -5.40
CA LYS A 100 0.29 -7.70 -5.86
C LYS A 100 -0.10 -6.69 -6.92
N SER A 101 0.61 -5.57 -6.96
CA SER A 101 0.55 -4.65 -8.09
C SER A 101 1.19 -5.28 -9.34
N LYS A 102 0.76 -4.85 -10.53
CA LYS A 102 1.35 -5.33 -11.79
C LYS A 102 2.81 -4.84 -11.95
N PRO A 103 3.65 -5.53 -12.74
CA PRO A 103 4.96 -5.00 -13.11
C PRO A 103 4.84 -3.61 -13.75
N HIS A 104 5.75 -2.67 -13.44
CA HIS A 104 5.71 -1.26 -13.88
C HIS A 104 4.54 -0.43 -13.31
N SER A 105 3.96 -0.87 -12.19
CA SER A 105 2.92 -0.08 -11.54
C SER A 105 3.53 1.17 -10.90
N ASP A 106 3.08 2.34 -11.36
CA ASP A 106 3.47 3.65 -10.83
C ASP A 106 3.24 3.76 -9.31
N LEU A 107 3.89 4.76 -8.69
CA LEU A 107 3.69 5.16 -7.27
C LEU A 107 2.22 5.28 -6.87
N VAL A 108 1.33 5.58 -7.82
CA VAL A 108 -0.12 5.63 -7.61
C VAL A 108 -0.68 4.28 -7.16
N HIS A 109 -0.29 3.19 -7.82
CA HIS A 109 -0.79 1.85 -7.51
C HIS A 109 -0.26 1.35 -6.16
N PHE A 110 0.99 1.68 -5.83
CA PHE A 110 1.55 1.41 -4.51
C PHE A 110 0.76 2.14 -3.41
N LYS A 111 0.45 3.43 -3.61
CA LYS A 111 -0.38 4.19 -2.66
C LYS A 111 -1.77 3.58 -2.49
N VAL A 112 -2.40 3.13 -3.58
CA VAL A 112 -3.71 2.46 -3.51
C VAL A 112 -3.62 1.16 -2.70
N LEU A 113 -2.63 0.31 -2.98
CA LEU A 113 -2.43 -0.94 -2.23
C LEU A 113 -2.18 -0.68 -0.74
N MET A 114 -1.36 0.33 -0.42
CA MET A 114 -1.10 0.67 0.96
C MET A 114 -2.34 1.24 1.67
N LYS A 115 -3.19 2.01 0.99
CA LYS A 115 -4.49 2.43 1.54
C LYS A 115 -5.38 1.23 1.86
N GLU A 116 -5.45 0.25 0.97
CA GLU A 116 -6.21 -0.98 1.21
C GLU A 116 -5.71 -1.72 2.45
N ILE A 117 -4.39 -1.87 2.59
CA ILE A 117 -3.77 -2.50 3.76
C ILE A 117 -4.16 -1.74 5.03
N LYS A 118 -3.98 -0.42 5.06
CA LYS A 118 -4.32 0.41 6.23
C LYS A 118 -5.79 0.28 6.63
N MET A 119 -6.69 0.28 5.66
CA MET A 119 -8.12 0.12 5.92
C MET A 119 -8.44 -1.27 6.48
N ILE A 120 -7.95 -2.35 5.85
CA ILE A 120 -8.29 -3.71 6.28
C ILE A 120 -7.69 -4.02 7.66
N THR A 121 -6.50 -3.50 7.97
CA THR A 121 -5.90 -3.65 9.30
C THR A 121 -6.64 -2.85 10.36
N HIS A 122 -7.18 -1.67 10.00
CA HIS A 122 -7.98 -0.85 10.91
C HIS A 122 -9.36 -1.46 11.19
N LEU A 123 -10.00 -2.08 10.19
CA LEU A 123 -11.27 -2.80 10.37
C LEU A 123 -11.14 -4.03 11.27
N GLY A 124 -9.95 -4.65 11.28
CA GLY A 124 -9.68 -5.83 12.08
C GLY A 124 -10.21 -7.12 11.47
N LYS A 125 -10.34 -8.16 12.29
CA LYS A 125 -10.73 -9.51 11.85
C LYS A 125 -12.22 -9.74 12.03
N HIS A 126 -12.85 -10.41 11.07
CA HIS A 126 -14.25 -10.78 11.14
C HIS A 126 -14.51 -12.08 10.37
N LEU A 127 -15.54 -12.83 10.75
CA LEU A 127 -15.89 -14.12 10.13
C LEU A 127 -16.28 -13.96 8.65
N ASN A 128 -17.04 -12.90 8.35
CA ASN A 128 -17.62 -12.65 7.03
C ASN A 128 -16.81 -11.64 6.18
N VAL A 129 -15.60 -11.29 6.62
CA VAL A 129 -14.70 -10.38 5.89
C VAL A 129 -13.38 -11.10 5.66
N VAL A 130 -12.76 -10.85 4.51
CA VAL A 130 -11.43 -11.39 4.24
C VAL A 130 -10.46 -10.92 5.31
N ASN A 131 -9.83 -11.86 6.01
CA ASN A 131 -8.89 -11.54 7.07
C ASN A 131 -7.50 -11.31 6.49
N PHE A 132 -6.95 -10.13 6.80
CA PHE A 132 -5.57 -9.81 6.48
C PHE A 132 -4.61 -10.57 7.40
N LEU A 133 -3.55 -11.12 6.82
CA LEU A 133 -2.59 -11.98 7.54
C LEU A 133 -1.18 -11.36 7.59
N GLY A 134 -0.85 -10.48 6.65
CA GLY A 134 0.45 -9.81 6.59
C GLY A 134 0.72 -9.20 5.21
N ALA A 135 1.77 -8.40 5.14
CA ALA A 135 2.28 -7.76 3.92
C ALA A 135 3.79 -7.91 3.84
N CYS A 136 4.33 -7.86 2.62
CA CYS A 136 5.77 -7.85 2.38
C CYS A 136 6.16 -6.50 1.76
N SER A 137 6.35 -5.45 2.56
CA SER A 137 6.58 -4.09 2.02
C SER A 137 8.04 -3.64 2.01
N GLU A 138 8.92 -4.34 2.73
CA GLU A 138 10.34 -3.95 2.91
C GLU A 138 11.18 -3.87 1.62
N ASN A 139 10.74 -4.52 0.54
CA ASN A 139 11.47 -4.56 -0.74
C ASN A 139 10.71 -3.97 -1.92
N MET A 140 9.57 -3.30 -1.70
CA MET A 140 8.76 -2.73 -2.80
C MET A 140 9.34 -1.43 -3.41
N ALA A 141 10.47 -0.94 -2.90
CA ALA A 141 11.09 0.34 -3.25
C ALA A 141 12.37 0.24 -4.12
N LYS A 142 12.67 -0.95 -4.67
CA LYS A 142 13.80 -1.16 -5.59
C LYS A 142 13.35 -1.23 -7.04
#